data_AF-A0AAN5I1A9-F1
#
_entry.id   AF-A0AAN5I1A9-F1
#
_cell.length_a   1.000
_cell.length_b   1.000
_cell.length_c   1.000
_cell.angle_alpha   90.00
_cell.angle_beta   90.00
_cell.angle_gamma   90.00
#
_symmetry.space_group_name_H-M   'P 1'
#
loop_
_entity.id
_entity.type
_entity.pdbx_description
1 polymer ?
#
loop_
_entity_poly.entity_id
_entity_poly.type
_entity_poly.pdbx_seq_one_letter_code
_entity_poly.pdbx_strand_id
1 'polypeptide(L)'
;MKMSRTRTPPRTFSFDPVKLKLDEGKVGYLLVDTRNILPPGKEWAGQGEMRERRLIPQVGLTNDNISLPMALNRVRSISILFCLLIPRLQPLLLYERVNTEPGCLRSMCEVDSGCVPHGCDRDIHGRIGCGYFRLNIQQFRQCYQPGKKEDEEEELAWINCSQDYECSSNCIKTLGFRYRVKCYGKSDCEAIARIHDGGANGCRDRNTAYYWKRVQASCGDLCNAKLQKKQ
;
A
#
# COMPACT_ATOMS: atom_id res chain seq x y z
N MET A 1 18.26 49.69 -12.10
CA MET A 1 17.62 49.32 -10.82
C MET A 1 17.79 47.83 -10.57
N LYS A 2 18.62 47.43 -9.60
CA LYS A 2 18.76 46.04 -9.15
C LYS A 2 17.93 45.87 -7.87
N MET A 3 16.89 45.04 -7.90
CA MET A 3 16.16 44.65 -6.69
C MET A 3 16.86 43.48 -6.02
N SER A 4 17.41 43.73 -4.83
CA SER A 4 17.94 42.71 -3.93
C SER A 4 16.78 42.05 -3.17
N ARG A 5 16.63 40.73 -3.25
CA ARG A 5 15.68 39.96 -2.43
C ARG A 5 16.35 39.61 -1.10
N THR A 6 15.86 40.18 -0.02
CA THR A 6 16.19 39.78 1.35
C THR A 6 15.61 38.39 1.63
N ARG A 7 16.46 37.43 2.03
CA ARG A 7 16.03 36.12 2.53
C ARG A 7 15.61 36.28 3.99
N THR A 8 14.37 35.91 4.29
CA THR A 8 13.90 35.72 5.67
C THR A 8 14.57 34.48 6.28
N PRO A 9 15.01 34.53 7.55
CA PRO A 9 15.63 33.39 8.20
C PRO A 9 14.60 32.28 8.50
N PRO A 10 15.02 31.00 8.56
CA PRO A 10 14.14 29.88 8.90
C PRO A 10 13.65 30.00 10.35
N ARG A 11 12.36 29.74 10.57
CA ARG A 11 11.76 29.69 11.90
C ARG A 11 12.30 28.46 12.65
N THR A 12 12.89 28.68 13.82
CA THR A 12 13.23 27.62 14.76
C THR A 12 11.96 27.14 15.46
N PHE A 13 11.71 25.82 15.45
CA PHE A 13 10.62 25.19 16.18
C PHE A 13 11.13 24.78 17.56
N SER A 14 10.48 25.26 18.62
CA SER A 14 10.69 24.82 20.00
C SER A 14 9.57 23.85 20.37
N PHE A 15 9.91 22.66 20.84
CA PHE A 15 8.96 21.67 21.33
C PHE A 15 9.14 21.50 22.84
N ASP A 16 8.06 21.65 23.60
CA ASP A 16 8.09 21.41 25.04
C ASP A 16 7.69 19.94 25.32
N PRO A 17 8.52 19.16 26.03
CA PRO A 17 8.22 17.76 26.32
C PRO A 17 7.17 17.65 27.43
N VAL A 18 6.04 17.01 27.12
CA VAL A 18 5.02 16.65 28.13
C VAL A 18 5.30 15.23 28.63
N LYS A 19 5.46 15.10 29.95
CA LYS A 19 5.76 13.82 30.62
C LYS A 19 4.45 13.06 30.87
N LEU A 20 4.30 11.90 30.25
CA LEU A 20 3.16 11.00 30.50
C LEU A 20 3.61 9.87 31.43
N LYS A 21 2.82 9.64 32.49
CA LYS A 21 2.90 8.42 33.29
C LYS A 21 2.09 7.35 32.58
N LEU A 22 2.76 6.28 32.18
CA LEU A 22 2.11 5.06 31.73
C LEU A 22 2.04 4.11 32.94
N ASP A 23 0.96 3.34 33.03
CA ASP A 23 0.86 2.27 34.02
C ASP A 23 2.00 1.27 33.79
N GLU A 24 2.50 0.68 34.89
CA GLU A 24 3.75 -0.12 34.96
C GLU A 24 5.06 0.68 34.96
N GLY A 25 5.07 1.91 35.49
CA GLY A 25 6.33 2.59 35.87
C GLY A 25 7.21 3.03 34.70
N LYS A 26 6.70 2.99 33.47
CA LYS A 26 7.37 3.51 32.27
C LYS A 26 7.01 4.99 32.09
N VAL A 27 8.02 5.81 31.82
CA VAL A 27 7.84 7.23 31.50
C VAL A 27 7.96 7.40 29.99
N GLY A 28 6.91 7.92 29.36
CA GLY A 28 6.91 8.32 27.96
C GLY A 28 6.93 9.84 27.79
N TYR A 29 7.51 10.32 26.69
CA TYR A 29 7.46 11.72 26.28
C TYR A 29 6.70 11.82 24.96
N LEU A 30 5.65 12.63 24.93
CA LEU A 30 4.91 12.96 23.71
C LEU A 30 5.25 14.39 23.32
N LEU A 31 5.64 14.61 22.07
CA LEU A 31 5.82 15.96 21.52
C LEU A 31 4.46 16.45 21.01
N VAL A 32 3.88 17.43 21.69
CA VAL A 32 2.57 17.99 21.35
C VAL A 32 2.75 19.45 20.92
N ASP A 33 2.26 19.83 19.73
CA ASP A 33 2.17 21.24 19.34
C ASP A 33 1.03 21.89 20.12
N THR A 34 1.39 22.73 21.09
CA THR A 34 0.45 23.39 22.01
C THR A 34 -0.42 24.46 21.35
N ARG A 35 -0.25 24.74 20.06
CA ARG A 35 -1.02 25.79 19.36
C ARG A 35 -2.48 25.45 19.03
N ASN A 36 -2.94 24.21 19.28
CA ASN A 36 -4.32 23.78 19.01
C ASN A 36 -5.12 23.31 20.23
N ILE A 37 -4.71 23.67 21.46
CA ILE A 37 -5.56 23.43 22.64
C ILE A 37 -6.70 24.46 22.65
N LEU A 38 -7.90 24.03 22.25
CA LEU A 38 -9.14 24.80 22.45
C LEU A 38 -9.48 24.85 23.95
N PRO A 39 -10.05 25.97 24.45
CA PRO A 39 -10.44 26.08 25.86
C PRO A 39 -11.55 25.08 26.24
N PRO A 40 -11.63 24.67 27.52
CA PRO A 40 -12.61 23.68 27.98
C PRO A 40 -14.04 24.24 27.85
N GLY A 41 -14.95 23.48 27.23
CA GLY A 41 -16.39 23.80 27.19
C GLY A 41 -17.15 23.60 25.87
N LYS A 42 -16.66 22.79 24.91
CA LYS A 42 -17.47 22.43 23.73
C LYS A 42 -17.54 20.92 23.53
N GLU A 43 -18.68 20.38 23.95
CA GLU A 43 -19.16 19.01 23.75
C GLU A 43 -19.61 18.84 22.28
N TRP A 44 -19.19 17.77 21.62
CA TRP A 44 -19.82 17.35 20.36
C TRP A 44 -20.87 16.28 20.67
N ALA A 45 -22.13 16.66 20.46
CA ALA A 45 -23.27 15.75 20.37
C ALA A 45 -23.21 15.00 19.03
N GLY A 46 -23.17 13.67 19.09
CA GLY A 46 -23.21 12.80 17.92
C GLY A 46 -23.73 11.43 18.31
N GLN A 47 -25.06 11.29 18.32
CA GLN A 47 -25.78 10.02 18.45
C GLN A 47 -25.46 9.12 17.25
N GLY A 48 -24.98 7.90 17.55
CA GLY A 48 -24.80 6.80 16.61
C GLY A 48 -25.15 5.49 17.30
N GLU A 49 -26.33 4.98 16.98
CA GLU A 49 -27.05 3.85 17.54
C GLU A 49 -26.26 2.52 17.48
N MET A 50 -26.05 1.90 18.65
CA MET A 50 -25.56 0.52 18.78
C MET A 50 -26.66 -0.46 18.37
N ARG A 51 -26.45 -1.20 17.27
CA ARG A 51 -27.26 -2.36 16.92
C ARG A 51 -26.59 -3.65 17.37
N GLU A 52 -27.14 -4.17 18.46
CA GLU A 52 -26.97 -5.51 19.01
C GLU A 52 -27.26 -6.57 17.95
N ARG A 53 -26.24 -7.35 17.55
CA ARG A 53 -26.41 -8.54 16.72
C ARG A 53 -26.41 -9.79 17.59
N ARG A 54 -27.59 -10.41 17.63
CA ARG A 54 -27.91 -11.68 18.25
C ARG A 54 -26.95 -12.81 17.83
N LEU A 55 -26.54 -13.56 18.84
CA LEU A 55 -25.92 -14.88 18.78
C LEU A 55 -26.82 -15.87 17.99
N ILE A 56 -26.22 -16.62 17.07
CA ILE A 56 -26.82 -17.77 16.39
C ILE A 56 -26.20 -19.04 17.01
N PRO A 57 -27.00 -20.06 17.41
CA PRO A 57 -26.49 -21.26 18.05
C PRO A 57 -25.91 -22.27 17.05
N GLN A 58 -24.89 -22.98 17.51
CA GLN A 58 -24.23 -24.12 16.86
C GLN A 58 -25.20 -25.30 16.72
N VAL A 59 -25.31 -25.87 15.51
CA VAL A 59 -26.00 -27.14 15.26
C VAL A 59 -24.95 -28.22 15.03
N GLY A 60 -24.94 -29.22 15.92
CA GLY A 60 -24.07 -30.38 15.82
C GLY A 60 -24.49 -31.32 14.69
N LEU A 61 -23.50 -31.81 13.94
CA LEU A 61 -23.68 -32.90 12.99
C LEU A 61 -23.07 -34.16 13.59
N THR A 62 -23.93 -35.16 13.79
CA THR A 62 -23.61 -36.49 14.27
C THR A 62 -22.96 -37.33 13.17
N ASN A 63 -22.00 -38.14 13.58
CA ASN A 63 -21.33 -39.17 12.77
C ASN A 63 -22.30 -40.31 12.46
N ASP A 64 -22.50 -40.62 11.18
CA ASP A 64 -23.08 -41.89 10.75
C ASP A 64 -22.11 -42.66 9.85
N ASN A 65 -21.71 -43.81 10.37
CA ASN A 65 -20.94 -44.85 9.71
C ASN A 65 -21.79 -45.53 8.64
N ILE A 66 -21.30 -45.58 7.40
CA ILE A 66 -21.83 -46.48 6.38
C ILE A 66 -20.67 -47.35 5.88
N SER A 67 -20.67 -48.60 6.34
CA SER A 67 -19.95 -49.72 5.71
C SER A 67 -20.80 -50.31 4.59
N LEU A 68 -20.19 -50.61 3.44
CA LEU A 68 -20.58 -51.66 2.47
C LEU A 68 -19.50 -51.74 1.36
N PRO A 69 -19.42 -52.84 0.59
CA PRO A 69 -18.29 -53.75 0.66
C PRO A 69 -17.42 -53.77 -0.59
N MET A 70 -16.23 -54.35 -0.43
CA MET A 70 -15.36 -54.80 -1.51
C MET A 70 -16.03 -55.91 -2.32
N ALA A 71 -16.02 -55.81 -3.66
CA ALA A 71 -15.61 -56.90 -4.54
C ALA A 71 -15.57 -56.50 -6.03
N LEU A 72 -14.51 -56.99 -6.67
CA LEU A 72 -14.42 -57.48 -8.04
C LEU A 72 -14.24 -56.48 -9.22
N ASN A 73 -12.96 -56.34 -9.56
CA ASN A 73 -12.35 -56.79 -10.82
C ASN A 73 -12.75 -56.14 -12.16
N ARG A 74 -11.69 -55.55 -12.75
CA ARG A 74 -11.21 -55.86 -14.11
C ARG A 74 -11.90 -55.12 -15.26
N VAL A 75 -11.55 -53.86 -15.42
CA VAL A 75 -11.38 -53.27 -16.76
C VAL A 75 -9.96 -52.72 -16.88
N ARG A 76 -9.30 -53.25 -17.91
CA ARG A 76 -7.89 -53.09 -18.20
C ARG A 76 -7.63 -51.67 -18.72
N SER A 77 -6.66 -51.01 -18.10
CA SER A 77 -5.50 -50.46 -18.82
C SER A 77 -5.80 -49.54 -20.01
N ILE A 78 -6.51 -48.41 -19.81
CA ILE A 78 -6.48 -47.26 -20.75
C ILE A 78 -6.39 -45.89 -20.02
N SER A 79 -6.63 -45.78 -18.71
CA SER A 79 -6.67 -44.47 -18.01
C SER A 79 -5.39 -44.04 -17.28
N ILE A 80 -4.21 -44.50 -17.67
CA ILE A 80 -2.93 -43.98 -17.11
C ILE A 80 -2.26 -42.97 -18.07
N LEU A 81 -2.65 -42.94 -19.35
CA LEU A 81 -2.03 -42.04 -20.33
C LEU A 81 -2.60 -40.60 -20.30
N PHE A 82 -3.78 -40.38 -19.71
CA PHE A 82 -4.36 -39.04 -19.60
C PHE A 82 -3.92 -38.24 -18.36
N CYS A 83 -3.33 -38.88 -17.35
CA CYS A 83 -2.82 -38.19 -16.14
C CYS A 83 -1.36 -37.70 -16.27
N LEU A 84 -0.59 -38.16 -17.26
CA LEU A 84 0.79 -37.73 -17.48
C LEU A 84 0.94 -36.57 -18.49
N LEU A 85 -0.16 -36.16 -19.14
CA LEU A 85 -0.19 -35.00 -20.05
C LEU A 85 -0.74 -33.72 -19.41
N ILE A 86 -1.16 -33.76 -18.14
CA ILE A 86 -1.65 -32.59 -17.39
C ILE A 86 -0.67 -32.18 -16.26
N PRO A 87 0.63 -31.88 -16.55
CA PRO A 87 1.37 -30.94 -15.70
C PRO A 87 1.80 -29.69 -16.48
N ARG A 88 1.11 -29.35 -17.58
CA ARG A 88 1.48 -28.22 -18.45
C ARG A 88 0.36 -27.21 -18.71
N LEU A 89 -0.76 -27.30 -18.00
CA LEU A 89 -1.60 -26.13 -17.78
C LEU A 89 -1.22 -25.54 -16.42
N GLN A 90 -0.05 -24.90 -16.36
CA GLN A 90 0.05 -23.73 -15.50
C GLN A 90 -1.10 -22.82 -15.92
N PRO A 91 -1.98 -22.38 -15.02
CA PRO A 91 -2.88 -21.30 -15.37
C PRO A 91 -1.99 -20.13 -15.76
N LEU A 92 -1.91 -19.88 -17.06
CA LEU A 92 -1.53 -18.62 -17.69
C LEU A 92 -2.58 -17.56 -17.34
N LEU A 93 -2.92 -17.43 -16.05
CA LEU A 93 -3.16 -16.11 -15.50
C LEU A 93 -1.78 -15.46 -15.45
N LEU A 94 -1.33 -15.04 -16.64
CA LEU A 94 -0.27 -14.07 -16.84
C LEU A 94 -0.75 -12.80 -16.16
N TYR A 95 -0.57 -12.77 -14.84
CA TYR A 95 -0.38 -11.54 -14.12
C TYR A 95 0.92 -10.96 -14.69
N GLU A 96 0.79 -10.22 -15.80
CA GLU A 96 1.87 -9.42 -16.31
C GLU A 96 2.14 -8.38 -15.23
N ARG A 97 3.00 -8.74 -14.26
CA ARG A 97 3.52 -7.78 -13.30
C ARG A 97 4.00 -6.62 -14.14
N VAL A 98 3.60 -5.40 -13.78
CA VAL A 98 4.30 -4.23 -14.28
C VAL A 98 5.76 -4.50 -13.97
N ASN A 99 6.57 -4.71 -15.00
CA ASN A 99 8.01 -4.81 -14.89
C ASN A 99 8.49 -3.41 -14.60
N THR A 100 8.30 -2.99 -13.36
CA THR A 100 8.88 -1.76 -12.86
C THR A 100 10.36 -2.02 -12.76
N GLU A 101 11.10 -1.43 -13.70
CA GLU A 101 12.57 -1.40 -13.67
C GLU A 101 13.06 -1.07 -12.25
N PRO A 102 14.12 -1.72 -11.75
CA PRO A 102 14.67 -1.44 -10.41
C PRO A 102 14.90 0.06 -10.18
N GLY A 103 15.30 0.79 -11.23
CA GLY A 103 15.49 2.24 -11.19
C GLY A 103 14.21 3.03 -10.93
N CYS A 104 13.06 2.60 -11.46
CA CYS A 104 11.81 3.33 -11.35
C CYS A 104 11.30 3.43 -9.91
N LEU A 105 11.10 2.27 -9.26
CA LEU A 105 10.61 2.23 -7.89
C LEU A 105 11.62 2.80 -6.91
N ARG A 106 12.93 2.59 -7.15
CA ARG A 106 13.97 3.24 -6.35
C ARG A 106 13.82 4.77 -6.44
N SER A 107 13.69 5.34 -7.64
CA SER A 107 13.54 6.79 -7.79
C SER A 107 12.25 7.34 -7.21
N MET A 108 11.12 6.63 -7.30
CA MET A 108 9.89 7.03 -6.59
C MET A 108 10.11 7.08 -5.07
N CYS A 109 10.73 6.04 -4.51
CA CYS A 109 11.07 5.94 -3.10
C CYS A 109 12.00 7.09 -2.64
N GLU A 110 13.03 7.41 -3.42
CA GLU A 110 13.94 8.54 -3.16
C GLU A 110 13.20 9.88 -3.19
N VAL A 111 12.30 10.08 -4.16
CA VAL A 111 11.50 11.31 -4.32
C VAL A 111 10.51 11.51 -3.18
N ASP A 112 9.96 10.42 -2.64
CA ASP A 112 8.93 10.42 -1.60
C ASP A 112 9.50 10.56 -0.19
N SER A 113 10.56 9.82 0.13
CA SER A 113 11.10 9.77 1.49
C SER A 113 12.62 9.81 1.59
N GLY A 114 13.37 9.94 0.48
CA GLY A 114 14.82 9.65 0.47
C GLY A 114 15.10 8.15 0.62
N CYS A 115 14.11 7.34 0.25
CA CYS A 115 14.08 5.90 0.38
C CYS A 115 14.47 5.34 1.76
N VAL A 116 13.92 5.97 2.78
CA VAL A 116 13.95 5.52 4.18
C VAL A 116 12.53 5.34 4.72
N PRO A 117 12.33 4.48 5.75
CA PRO A 117 11.00 4.30 6.35
C PRO A 117 10.65 5.54 7.18
N HIS A 118 9.92 6.46 6.55
CA HIS A 118 9.45 7.67 7.22
C HIS A 118 8.17 7.39 8.01
N GLY A 119 7.97 8.08 9.13
CA GLY A 119 6.68 8.07 9.83
C GLY A 119 5.55 8.66 8.97
N CYS A 120 4.34 8.65 9.50
CA CYS A 120 3.19 9.27 8.86
C CYS A 120 3.25 10.79 9.02
N ASP A 121 3.02 11.52 7.92
CA ASP A 121 2.97 12.98 7.95
C ASP A 121 2.00 13.50 6.88
N ARG A 122 1.54 14.75 7.02
CA ARG A 122 0.67 15.42 6.06
C ARG A 122 1.49 16.09 4.96
N ASP A 123 1.04 15.97 3.71
CA ASP A 123 1.57 16.78 2.63
C ASP A 123 0.99 18.21 2.64
N ILE A 124 1.45 19.04 1.69
CA ILE A 124 0.97 20.42 1.50
C ILE A 124 -0.54 20.53 1.20
N HIS A 125 -1.18 19.41 0.84
CA HIS A 125 -2.61 19.31 0.55
C HIS A 125 -3.39 18.68 1.72
N GLY A 126 -2.74 18.43 2.86
CA GLY A 126 -3.33 17.84 4.06
C GLY A 126 -3.53 16.33 3.98
N ARG A 127 -3.06 15.66 2.92
CA ARG A 127 -3.16 14.21 2.73
C ARG A 127 -2.11 13.51 3.59
N ILE A 128 -2.52 12.49 4.35
CA ILE A 128 -1.59 11.70 5.17
C ILE A 128 -1.00 10.59 4.30
N GLY A 129 0.33 10.50 4.29
CA GLY A 129 1.09 9.41 3.70
C GLY A 129 2.11 8.87 4.69
N CYS A 130 2.51 7.61 4.56
CA CYS A 130 3.45 6.95 5.47
C CYS A 130 4.57 6.23 4.70
N GLY A 131 5.71 6.03 5.36
CA GLY A 131 6.73 5.07 4.94
C GLY A 131 7.52 5.46 3.69
N TYR A 132 8.05 4.43 3.02
CA TYR A 132 8.99 4.57 1.90
C TYR A 132 8.41 5.32 0.69
N PHE A 133 7.13 5.12 0.40
CA PHE A 133 6.46 5.71 -0.76
C PHE A 133 5.42 6.75 -0.36
N ARG A 134 5.44 7.24 0.89
CA ARG A 134 4.38 8.14 1.41
C ARG A 134 2.97 7.61 1.10
N LEU A 135 2.81 6.28 1.19
CA LEU A 135 1.60 5.55 0.80
C LEU A 135 0.43 6.02 1.64
N ASN A 136 -0.72 6.32 1.01
CA ASN A 136 -1.93 6.68 1.74
C ASN A 136 -2.85 5.47 1.99
N ILE A 137 -3.71 5.54 3.00
CA ILE A 137 -4.58 4.41 3.38
C ILE A 137 -5.55 4.00 2.26
N GLN A 138 -5.99 4.93 1.41
CA GLN A 138 -6.87 4.59 0.28
C GLN A 138 -6.14 3.77 -0.79
N GLN A 139 -4.87 4.07 -1.04
CA GLN A 139 -4.01 3.27 -1.91
C GLN A 139 -3.79 1.89 -1.33
N PHE A 140 -3.55 1.78 -0.02
CA PHE A 140 -3.44 0.49 0.66
C PHE A 140 -4.70 -0.38 0.47
N ARG A 141 -5.89 0.21 0.60
CA ARG A 141 -7.16 -0.47 0.27
C ARG A 141 -7.22 -0.91 -1.20
N GLN A 142 -6.81 -0.05 -2.11
CA GLN A 142 -6.87 -0.31 -3.55
C GLN A 142 -5.88 -1.38 -4.03
N CYS A 143 -4.78 -1.59 -3.29
CA CYS A 143 -3.84 -2.68 -3.52
C CYS A 143 -4.15 -3.94 -2.71
N TYR A 144 -5.37 -4.05 -2.18
CA TYR A 144 -5.88 -5.22 -1.46
C TYR A 144 -5.25 -5.47 -0.10
N GLN A 145 -4.78 -4.42 0.57
CA GLN A 145 -4.34 -4.45 1.98
C GLN A 145 -3.28 -5.54 2.26
N PRO A 146 -2.17 -5.58 1.50
CA PRO A 146 -1.19 -6.64 1.61
C PRO A 146 -0.61 -6.74 3.03
N GLY A 147 -0.46 -7.97 3.52
CA GLY A 147 0.09 -8.26 4.85
C GLY A 147 -0.87 -8.07 6.02
N LYS A 148 -2.07 -7.50 5.81
CA LYS A 148 -3.07 -7.33 6.86
C LYS A 148 -3.59 -8.68 7.37
N LYS A 149 -3.61 -8.86 8.69
CA LYS A 149 -4.24 -10.03 9.35
C LYS A 149 -5.75 -9.83 9.52
N GLU A 150 -6.49 -10.93 9.70
CA GLU A 150 -7.96 -10.90 9.83
C GLU A 150 -8.42 -9.95 10.95
N ASP A 151 -7.83 -10.09 12.14
CA ASP A 151 -8.16 -9.29 13.32
C ASP A 151 -7.32 -7.99 13.47
N GLU A 152 -6.46 -7.67 12.51
CA GLU A 152 -5.64 -6.45 12.57
C GLU A 152 -6.43 -5.23 12.10
N GLU A 153 -6.29 -4.12 12.82
CA GLU A 153 -6.85 -2.84 12.41
C GLU A 153 -6.22 -2.38 11.08
N GLU A 154 -7.04 -1.86 10.18
CA GLU A 154 -6.58 -1.45 8.84
C GLU A 154 -5.51 -0.35 8.90
N GLU A 155 -5.65 0.61 9.82
CA GLU A 155 -4.69 1.70 9.97
C GLU A 155 -3.31 1.18 10.40
N LEU A 156 -3.27 0.26 11.36
CA LEU A 156 -2.04 -0.39 11.78
C LEU A 156 -1.40 -1.20 10.65
N ALA A 157 -2.19 -2.00 9.93
CA ALA A 157 -1.72 -2.78 8.79
C ALA A 157 -1.16 -1.90 7.67
N TRP A 158 -1.82 -0.77 7.37
CA TRP A 158 -1.35 0.21 6.40
C TRP A 158 -0.02 0.82 6.82
N ILE A 159 0.12 1.25 8.08
CA ILE A 159 1.37 1.82 8.60
C ILE A 159 2.50 0.78 8.50
N ASN A 160 2.26 -0.45 8.97
CA ASN A 160 3.21 -1.55 8.92
C ASN A 160 3.67 -1.83 7.49
N CYS A 161 2.74 -1.98 6.55
CA CYS A 161 3.08 -2.19 5.15
C CYS A 161 3.82 -1.01 4.53
N SER A 162 3.47 0.22 4.90
CA SER A 162 4.13 1.43 4.39
C SER A 162 5.58 1.53 4.85
N GLN A 163 5.86 1.10 6.09
CA GLN A 163 7.21 1.06 6.66
C GLN A 163 8.05 -0.11 6.18
N ASP A 164 7.47 -1.07 5.47
CA ASP A 164 8.18 -2.18 4.84
C ASP A 164 8.36 -1.91 3.33
N TYR A 165 9.61 -1.88 2.87
CA TYR A 165 9.90 -1.52 1.47
C TYR A 165 9.29 -2.53 0.49
N GLU A 166 9.32 -3.82 0.82
CA GLU A 166 8.82 -4.88 -0.05
C GLU A 166 7.29 -4.83 -0.15
N CYS A 167 6.60 -4.72 0.98
CA CYS A 167 5.15 -4.60 1.05
C CYS A 167 4.66 -3.36 0.30
N SER A 168 5.23 -2.19 0.64
CA SER A 168 4.84 -0.93 0.02
C SER A 168 5.15 -0.89 -1.48
N SER A 169 6.33 -1.35 -1.92
CA SER A 169 6.66 -1.39 -3.35
C SER A 169 5.76 -2.37 -4.13
N ASN A 170 5.37 -3.50 -3.54
CA ASN A 170 4.43 -4.44 -4.15
C ASN A 170 3.00 -3.86 -4.20
N CYS A 171 2.60 -3.08 -3.20
CA CYS A 171 1.34 -2.32 -3.24
C CYS A 171 1.35 -1.32 -4.41
N ILE A 172 2.42 -0.54 -4.59
CA ILE A 172 2.58 0.40 -5.70
C ILE A 172 2.51 -0.31 -7.07
N LYS A 173 3.21 -1.45 -7.23
CA LYS A 173 3.12 -2.30 -8.45
C LYS A 173 1.70 -2.74 -8.74
N THR A 174 0.96 -3.15 -7.71
CA THR A 174 -0.43 -3.60 -7.83
C THR A 174 -1.34 -2.47 -8.29
N LEU A 175 -1.18 -1.26 -7.75
CA LEU A 175 -1.90 -0.06 -8.21
C LEU A 175 -1.56 0.27 -9.66
N GLY A 176 -0.26 0.23 -9.99
CA GLY A 176 0.24 0.39 -11.34
C GLY A 176 -0.47 -0.54 -12.32
N PHE A 177 -0.48 -1.84 -12.03
CA PHE A 177 -1.16 -2.86 -12.85
C PHE A 177 -2.67 -2.57 -12.97
N ARG A 178 -3.33 -2.34 -11.83
CA ARG A 178 -4.78 -2.12 -11.76
C ARG A 178 -5.26 -0.94 -12.60
N TYR A 179 -4.48 0.14 -12.65
CA TYR A 179 -4.87 1.37 -13.33
C TYR A 179 -4.09 1.65 -14.61
N ARG A 180 -3.16 0.77 -15.02
CA ARG A 180 -2.30 0.92 -16.21
C ARG A 180 -3.09 1.19 -17.48
N VAL A 181 -4.24 0.54 -17.63
CA VAL A 181 -5.14 0.67 -18.79
C VAL A 181 -5.67 2.09 -19.00
N LYS A 182 -5.54 3.00 -18.02
CA LYS A 182 -5.93 4.41 -18.16
C LYS A 182 -4.77 5.31 -18.58
N CYS A 183 -3.58 4.76 -18.79
CA CYS A 183 -2.31 5.47 -19.01
C CYS A 183 -1.74 5.22 -20.42
N TYR A 184 -2.59 5.28 -21.45
CA TYR A 184 -2.16 5.09 -22.83
C TYR A 184 -1.05 6.07 -23.25
N GLY A 185 -0.08 5.57 -24.02
CA GLY A 185 1.04 6.37 -24.54
C GLY A 185 2.09 6.76 -23.49
N LYS A 186 2.01 6.25 -22.27
CA LYS A 186 3.01 6.46 -21.20
C LYS A 186 3.90 5.23 -21.05
N SER A 187 5.18 5.43 -20.70
CA SER A 187 6.03 4.30 -20.28
C SER A 187 5.50 3.70 -18.98
N ASP A 188 5.94 2.48 -18.65
CA ASP A 188 5.49 1.82 -17.42
C ASP A 188 5.89 2.61 -16.17
N CYS A 189 7.09 3.19 -16.18
CA CYS A 189 7.54 4.03 -15.07
C CYS A 189 6.76 5.35 -14.97
N GLU A 190 6.50 6.04 -16.08
CA GLU A 190 5.64 7.24 -16.05
C GLU A 190 4.23 6.89 -15.55
N ALA A 191 3.68 5.77 -16.02
CA ALA A 191 2.34 5.36 -15.65
C ALA A 191 2.24 5.08 -14.15
N ILE A 192 3.13 4.25 -13.60
CA ILE A 192 3.07 3.91 -12.17
C ILE A 192 3.37 5.11 -11.26
N ALA A 193 4.33 5.96 -11.63
CA ALA A 193 4.64 7.17 -10.86
C ALA A 193 3.45 8.14 -10.81
N ARG A 194 2.76 8.32 -11.93
CA ARG A 194 1.60 9.22 -11.99
C ARG A 194 0.36 8.61 -11.35
N ILE A 195 0.17 7.28 -11.44
CA ILE A 195 -0.89 6.57 -10.69
C ILE A 195 -0.64 6.68 -9.19
N HIS A 196 0.61 6.61 -8.74
CA HIS A 196 0.97 6.78 -7.34
C HIS A 196 0.63 8.19 -6.84
N ASP A 197 1.03 9.24 -7.55
CA ASP A 197 0.79 10.62 -7.12
C ASP A 197 -0.68 11.07 -7.20
N GLY A 198 -1.40 10.62 -8.25
CA GLY A 198 -2.76 11.09 -8.56
C GLY A 198 -3.86 10.02 -8.51
N GLY A 199 -3.56 8.81 -8.03
CA GLY A 199 -4.50 7.70 -7.99
C GLY A 199 -4.91 7.18 -9.39
N ALA A 200 -6.09 6.57 -9.47
CA ALA A 200 -6.54 5.84 -10.66
C ALA A 200 -6.57 6.64 -11.98
N ASN A 201 -6.68 7.97 -11.91
CA ASN A 201 -6.69 8.85 -13.08
C ASN A 201 -5.42 9.71 -13.20
N GLY A 202 -4.39 9.43 -12.40
CA GLY A 202 -3.21 10.28 -12.29
C GLY A 202 -2.49 10.52 -13.63
N CYS A 203 -2.47 9.56 -14.55
CA CYS A 203 -1.90 9.74 -15.89
C CYS A 203 -2.61 10.78 -16.77
N ARG A 204 -3.87 11.10 -16.47
CA ARG A 204 -4.67 12.11 -17.18
C ARG A 204 -4.64 13.46 -16.48
N ASP A 205 -4.30 13.48 -15.19
CA ASP A 205 -4.16 14.72 -14.42
C ASP A 205 -2.82 15.40 -14.71
N ARG A 206 -2.86 16.64 -15.21
CA ARG A 206 -1.65 17.41 -15.52
C ARG A 206 -0.83 17.74 -14.26
N ASN A 207 -1.45 17.77 -13.08
CA ASN A 207 -0.76 18.09 -11.82
C ASN A 207 0.29 17.02 -11.44
N THR A 208 0.08 15.77 -11.83
CA THR A 208 1.04 14.67 -11.57
C THR A 208 2.27 14.69 -12.47
N ALA A 209 2.29 15.55 -13.50
CA ALA A 209 3.44 15.68 -14.38
C ALA A 209 4.68 16.25 -13.65
N TYR A 210 4.47 17.07 -12.61
CA TYR A 210 5.57 17.58 -11.78
C TYR A 210 6.25 16.47 -10.99
N TYR A 211 5.46 15.60 -10.36
CA TYR A 211 5.96 14.42 -9.67
C TYR A 211 6.76 13.52 -10.62
N TRP A 212 6.20 13.21 -11.79
CA TRP A 212 6.90 12.40 -12.80
C TRP A 212 8.24 13.00 -13.22
N LYS A 213 8.32 14.32 -13.46
CA LYS A 213 9.60 14.97 -13.80
C LYS A 213 10.65 14.81 -12.72
N ARG A 214 10.27 14.83 -11.43
CA ARG A 214 11.20 14.58 -10.32
C ARG A 214 11.70 13.13 -10.31
N VAL A 215 10.80 12.16 -10.51
CA VAL A 215 11.16 10.74 -10.62
C VAL A 215 12.08 10.52 -11.82
N GLN A 216 11.73 11.06 -13.00
CA GLN A 216 12.51 10.96 -14.22
C GLN A 216 13.92 11.55 -14.05
N ALA A 217 14.04 12.68 -13.36
CA ALA A 217 15.35 13.29 -13.06
C ALA A 217 16.20 12.43 -12.12
N SER A 218 15.59 11.62 -11.24
CA SER A 218 16.31 10.75 -10.30
C SER A 218 16.85 9.48 -10.96
N CYS A 219 16.10 8.85 -11.88
CA CYS A 219 16.49 7.60 -12.54
C CYS A 219 17.27 7.80 -13.84
N GLY A 220 17.17 8.96 -14.49
CA GLY A 220 17.71 9.20 -15.82
C GLY A 220 17.22 8.17 -16.84
N ASP A 221 18.14 7.58 -17.61
CA ASP A 221 17.84 6.58 -18.64
C ASP A 221 17.26 5.28 -18.06
N LEU A 222 17.51 4.99 -16.78
CA LEU A 222 17.03 3.77 -16.12
C LEU A 222 15.50 3.73 -15.95
N CYS A 223 14.81 4.86 -16.09
CA CYS A 223 13.34 4.88 -16.05
C CYS A 223 12.68 4.24 -17.28
N ASN A 224 13.39 4.17 -18.41
CA ASN A 224 12.85 3.68 -19.68
C ASN A 224 13.69 2.54 -20.26
N ALA A 225 14.75 2.11 -19.57
CA ALA A 225 15.44 0.88 -19.91
C ALA A 225 14.39 -0.23 -19.95
N LYS A 226 14.31 -0.99 -21.04
CA LYS A 226 13.54 -2.24 -21.02
C LYS A 226 14.46 -3.26 -20.36
N LEU A 227 14.01 -3.97 -19.32
CA LEU A 227 14.68 -5.17 -18.82
C LEU A 227 15.05 -6.00 -20.05
N GLN A 228 16.34 -6.06 -20.37
CA GLN A 228 16.81 -6.96 -21.42
C GLN A 228 16.43 -8.35 -20.94
N LYS A 229 15.51 -9.00 -21.66
CA LYS A 229 15.20 -10.41 -21.43
C LYS A 229 16.53 -11.14 -21.53
N LYS A 230 17.04 -11.63 -20.41
CA LYS A 230 18.21 -12.49 -20.36
C LYS A 230 17.86 -13.70 -21.23
N GLN A 231 18.48 -13.77 -22.41
CA GLN A 231 18.38 -14.91 -23.33
C GLN A 231 18.95 -16.16 -22.66
#